data_AF-A0A2D4M9S2-F1
#
_entry.id   AF-A0A2D4M9S2-F1
#
_cell.length_a   1.000
_cell.length_b   1.000
_cell.length_c   1.000
_cell.angle_alpha   90.00
_cell.angle_beta   90.00
_cell.angle_gamma   90.00
#
_symmetry.space_group_name_H-M   'P 1'
#
loop_
_entity.id
_entity.type
_entity.pdbx_description
1 polymer ?
#
loop_
_entity_poly.entity_id
_entity_poly.type
_entity_poly.pdbx_seq_one_letter_code
_entity_poly.pdbx_strand_id
1 'polypeptide(L)'
;LLKKLCPLAEFSVDSQILYYAALGVTPRFDPASASYTLSVHSLPHVINPVEARLGSSAASLYPVLNFLLYVPERLHSPLYLRGKDGAPVPTNAFHSPRWGGIMVYNLEPEGANETSLPRRVEVDMVRTMEVFLA
;
A
#
# COMPACT_ATOMS: atom_id res chain seq x y z
N LEU A 1 18.61 9.74 -4.00
CA LEU A 1 17.80 10.94 -4.34
C LEU A 1 17.88 12.00 -3.24
N LEU A 2 17.42 11.72 -2.01
CA LEU A 2 17.42 12.69 -0.90
C LEU A 2 18.75 13.43 -0.68
N LYS A 3 19.88 12.69 -0.65
CA LYS A 3 21.23 13.32 -0.54
C LYS A 3 21.53 14.35 -1.63
N LYS A 4 21.00 14.17 -2.85
CA LYS A 4 21.20 15.12 -3.95
C LYS A 4 20.34 16.37 -3.80
N LEU A 5 19.22 16.26 -3.08
CA LEU A 5 18.26 17.34 -2.85
C LEU A 5 18.54 18.12 -1.55
N CYS A 6 19.41 17.63 -0.67
CA CYS A 6 19.80 18.29 0.58
C CYS A 6 20.14 19.80 0.45
N PRO A 7 20.74 20.31 -0.64
CA PRO A 7 20.97 21.76 -0.77
C PRO A 7 19.68 22.60 -0.90
N LEU A 8 18.54 21.98 -1.22
CA LEU A 8 17.26 22.66 -1.47
C LEU A 8 16.35 22.69 -0.25
N ALA A 9 16.41 21.64 0.59
CA ALA A 9 15.60 21.53 1.80
C ALA A 9 16.21 20.49 2.76
N GLU A 10 15.81 20.59 4.03
CA GLU A 10 16.00 19.53 5.00
C GLU A 10 14.90 18.49 4.87
N PHE A 11 15.29 17.21 4.82
CA PHE A 11 14.36 16.09 4.69
C PHE A 11 14.49 15.20 5.91
N SER A 12 13.37 14.93 6.59
CA SER A 12 13.24 13.84 7.55
C SER A 12 12.53 12.66 6.89
N VAL A 13 12.87 11.45 7.31
CA VAL A 13 12.21 10.22 6.86
C VAL A 13 11.86 9.41 8.09
N ASP A 14 10.57 9.16 8.26
CA ASP A 14 10.03 8.31 9.30
C ASP A 14 9.38 7.07 8.68
N SER A 15 9.51 5.93 9.35
CA SER A 15 8.91 4.66 8.89
C SER A 15 8.18 3.99 10.03
N GLN A 16 7.00 3.45 9.75
CA GLN A 16 6.18 2.73 10.72
C GLN A 16 5.57 1.49 10.08
N ILE A 17 5.42 0.43 10.88
CA ILE A 17 4.70 -0.79 10.49
C ILE A 17 3.47 -0.91 11.38
N LEU A 18 2.30 -1.05 10.76
CA LEU A 18 1.03 -1.30 11.44
C LEU A 18 0.56 -2.72 11.15
N TYR A 19 0.53 -3.55 12.19
CA TYR A 19 0.00 -4.91 12.08
C TYR A 19 -1.53 -4.94 12.19
N TYR A 20 -2.14 -5.94 11.57
CA TYR A 20 -3.60 -6.18 11.64
C TYR A 20 -4.43 -4.96 11.22
N ALA A 21 -3.94 -4.23 10.21
CA ALA A 21 -4.70 -3.20 9.54
C ALA A 21 -5.76 -3.85 8.65
N ALA A 22 -7.01 -3.82 9.09
CA ALA A 22 -8.13 -4.25 8.26
C ALA A 22 -8.42 -3.16 7.23
N LEU A 23 -8.61 -3.55 5.96
CA LEU A 23 -8.98 -2.60 4.91
C LEU A 23 -10.37 -1.98 5.12
N GLY A 24 -11.21 -2.50 6.03
CA GLY A 24 -12.56 -1.98 6.24
C GLY A 24 -13.50 -2.13 5.03
N VAL A 25 -13.04 -2.79 3.97
CA VAL A 25 -13.78 -3.13 2.76
C VAL A 25 -13.52 -4.60 2.45
N THR A 26 -14.51 -5.27 1.87
CA THR A 26 -14.40 -6.69 1.53
C THR A 26 -13.97 -6.84 0.08
N PRO A 27 -12.77 -7.39 -0.20
CA PRO A 27 -12.36 -7.68 -1.57
C PRO A 27 -13.29 -8.69 -2.23
N ARG A 28 -13.50 -8.56 -3.55
CA ARG A 28 -14.33 -9.49 -4.33
C ARG A 28 -13.45 -10.53 -5.01
N PHE A 29 -13.75 -11.81 -4.79
CA PHE A 29 -13.05 -12.89 -5.48
C PHE A 29 -13.48 -12.96 -6.95
N ASP A 30 -12.49 -13.00 -7.83
CA ASP A 30 -12.65 -13.21 -9.27
C ASP A 30 -12.20 -14.64 -9.62
N PRO A 31 -13.14 -15.55 -9.97
CA PRO A 31 -12.81 -16.92 -10.32
C PRO A 31 -11.95 -17.04 -11.60
N ALA A 32 -12.04 -16.08 -12.52
CA ALA A 32 -11.32 -16.16 -13.80
C ALA A 32 -9.81 -15.96 -13.63
N SER A 33 -9.41 -15.08 -12.70
CA SER A 33 -8.01 -14.81 -12.38
C SER A 33 -7.54 -15.43 -11.07
N ALA A 34 -8.41 -16.19 -10.39
CA ALA A 34 -8.17 -16.79 -9.08
C ALA A 34 -7.59 -15.79 -8.06
N SER A 35 -8.15 -14.58 -8.03
CA SER A 35 -7.60 -13.46 -7.26
C SER A 35 -8.68 -12.60 -6.64
N TYR A 36 -8.34 -11.87 -5.59
CA TYR A 36 -9.20 -10.85 -5.03
C TYR A 36 -9.03 -9.53 -5.75
N THR A 37 -10.13 -8.79 -5.88
CA THR A 37 -10.16 -7.48 -6.54
C THR A 37 -10.78 -6.43 -5.64
N LEU A 38 -10.26 -5.22 -5.74
CA LEU A 38 -10.78 -4.06 -5.04
C LEU A 38 -10.84 -2.86 -5.98
N SER A 39 -12.00 -2.20 -6.03
CA SER A 39 -12.15 -0.98 -6.84
C SER A 39 -11.44 0.19 -6.16
N VAL A 40 -10.78 1.02 -6.95
CA VAL A 40 -10.19 2.28 -6.47
C VAL A 40 -11.19 3.22 -5.81
N HIS A 41 -12.48 3.10 -6.12
CA HIS A 41 -13.54 3.89 -5.48
C HIS A 41 -13.78 3.52 -4.01
N SER A 42 -13.46 2.30 -3.61
CA SER A 42 -13.64 1.82 -2.24
C SER A 42 -12.45 2.21 -1.34
N LEU A 43 -11.34 2.63 -1.93
CA LEU A 43 -10.09 2.88 -1.22
C LEU A 43 -10.09 4.10 -0.27
N PRO A 44 -10.86 5.18 -0.50
CA PRO A 44 -11.03 6.20 0.54
C PRO A 44 -11.63 5.67 1.85
N HIS A 45 -12.44 4.61 1.79
CA HIS A 45 -12.97 3.96 3.00
C HIS A 45 -11.93 3.07 3.71
N VAL A 46 -10.90 2.65 2.97
CA VAL A 46 -9.77 1.88 3.49
C VAL A 46 -8.81 2.73 4.29
N ILE A 47 -8.54 3.95 3.82
CA ILE A 47 -7.49 4.77 4.42
C ILE A 47 -7.91 5.39 5.75
N ASN A 48 -9.20 5.67 5.95
CA ASN A 48 -9.67 6.35 7.18
C ASN A 48 -9.41 5.54 8.48
N PRO A 49 -9.68 4.22 8.56
CA PRO A 49 -9.31 3.43 9.73
C PRO A 49 -7.80 3.33 9.96
N VAL A 50 -7.03 3.33 8.87
CA VAL A 50 -5.56 3.28 8.91
C VAL A 50 -5.00 4.63 9.38
N GLU A 51 -5.61 5.75 8.95
CA GLU A 51 -5.28 7.12 9.37
C GLU A 51 -5.35 7.31 10.87
N ALA A 52 -6.44 6.85 11.47
CA ALA A 52 -6.65 6.94 12.90
C ALA A 52 -5.57 6.19 13.70
N ARG A 53 -4.98 5.12 13.14
CA ARG A 53 -3.98 4.27 13.81
C ARG A 53 -2.54 4.72 13.56
N LEU A 54 -2.28 5.35 12.41
CA LEU A 54 -0.96 5.88 12.05
C LEU A 54 -0.71 7.30 12.60
N GLY A 55 -1.73 7.93 13.21
CA GLY A 55 -1.56 9.21 13.90
C GLY A 55 -1.18 10.34 12.95
N SER A 56 -1.86 10.43 11.80
CA SER A 56 -1.43 11.33 10.72
C SER A 56 -1.34 12.78 11.15
N SER A 57 -0.19 13.38 10.85
CA SER A 57 0.11 14.80 10.95
C SER A 57 -0.60 15.62 9.87
N ALA A 58 -1.84 15.27 9.52
CA ALA A 58 -2.66 15.99 8.53
C ALA A 58 -2.89 17.48 8.88
N ALA A 59 -2.52 17.90 10.10
CA ALA A 59 -2.53 19.27 10.59
C ALA A 59 -1.12 19.91 10.71
N SER A 60 -0.05 19.26 10.25
CA SER A 60 1.30 19.82 10.28
C SER A 60 1.46 20.95 9.27
N LEU A 61 2.18 22.00 9.67
CA LEU A 61 2.61 23.10 8.78
C LEU A 61 3.72 22.67 7.82
N TYR A 62 4.32 21.50 8.02
CA TYR A 62 5.33 20.94 7.13
C TYR A 62 4.69 20.03 6.09
N PRO A 63 5.00 20.20 4.79
CA PRO A 63 4.50 19.30 3.76
C PRO A 63 5.08 17.90 3.96
N VAL A 64 4.21 16.91 4.15
CA VAL A 64 4.58 15.50 4.31
C VAL A 64 4.10 14.71 3.09
N LEU A 65 4.97 13.87 2.55
CA LEU A 65 4.60 12.86 1.55
C LEU A 65 4.44 11.52 2.27
N ASN A 66 3.24 10.95 2.26
CA ASN A 66 3.04 9.61 2.80
C ASN A 66 3.07 8.57 1.67
N PHE A 67 3.81 7.50 1.93
CA PHE A 67 3.87 6.31 1.10
C PHE A 67 3.44 5.12 1.94
N LEU A 68 2.35 4.48 1.54
CA LEU A 68 1.79 3.35 2.27
C LEU A 68 1.89 2.07 1.45
N LEU A 69 2.42 1.04 2.09
CA LEU A 69 2.46 -0.30 1.54
C LEU A 69 1.46 -1.18 2.31
N TYR A 70 0.45 -1.69 1.62
CA TYR A 70 -0.51 -2.62 2.18
C TYR A 70 -0.19 -4.05 1.72
N VAL A 71 0.08 -4.92 2.69
CA VAL A 71 0.27 -6.36 2.43
C VAL A 71 -1.04 -7.08 2.78
N PRO A 72 -1.74 -7.70 1.82
CA PRO A 72 -2.98 -8.41 2.09
C PRO A 72 -2.75 -9.66 2.93
N GLU A 73 -3.77 -10.02 3.70
CA GLU A 73 -3.81 -11.30 4.41
C GLU A 73 -3.80 -12.47 3.42
N ARG A 74 -3.29 -13.64 3.85
CA ARG A 74 -3.24 -14.84 3.00
C ARG A 74 -4.61 -15.21 2.43
N LEU A 75 -5.69 -15.05 3.21
CA LEU A 75 -7.05 -15.37 2.79
C LEU A 75 -7.58 -14.45 1.68
N HIS A 76 -7.01 -13.26 1.53
CA HIS A 76 -7.40 -12.26 0.54
C HIS A 76 -6.28 -12.00 -0.48
N SER A 77 -5.32 -12.91 -0.58
CA SER A 77 -4.17 -12.81 -1.47
C SER A 77 -4.33 -13.77 -2.66
N PRO A 78 -3.91 -13.38 -3.89
CA PRO A 78 -3.42 -12.05 -4.25
C PRO A 78 -4.58 -11.03 -4.38
N LEU A 79 -4.31 -9.77 -4.02
CA LEU A 79 -5.24 -8.65 -4.10
C LEU A 79 -4.81 -7.67 -5.21
N TYR A 80 -5.71 -7.39 -6.14
CA TYR A 80 -5.47 -6.48 -7.25
C TYR A 80 -6.45 -5.31 -7.27
N LEU A 81 -5.93 -4.12 -7.52
CA LEU A 81 -6.72 -2.92 -7.70
C LEU A 81 -7.31 -2.87 -9.12
N ARG A 82 -8.57 -2.44 -9.19
CA ARG A 82 -9.29 -2.18 -10.44
C ARG A 82 -9.62 -0.70 -10.54
N GLY A 83 -9.34 -0.12 -11.71
CA GLY A 83 -9.64 1.26 -12.07
C GLY A 83 -11.14 1.57 -12.06
N LYS A 84 -11.47 2.82 -12.37
CA LYS A 84 -12.86 3.31 -12.36
C LYS A 84 -13.77 2.61 -13.38
N ASP A 85 -13.18 2.17 -14.47
CA ASP A 85 -13.76 1.42 -15.58
C ASP A 85 -13.68 -0.10 -15.39
N GLY A 86 -13.15 -0.57 -14.26
CA GLY A 86 -12.88 -1.99 -14.01
C GLY A 86 -11.59 -2.49 -14.65
N ALA A 87 -10.82 -1.63 -15.33
CA ALA A 87 -9.54 -2.03 -15.91
C ALA A 87 -8.52 -2.42 -14.81
N PRO A 88 -7.59 -3.35 -15.10
CA PRO A 88 -6.50 -3.63 -14.18
C PRO A 88 -5.61 -2.40 -13.98
N VAL A 89 -5.16 -2.17 -12.74
CA VAL A 89 -4.18 -1.13 -12.41
C VAL A 89 -2.77 -1.74 -12.48
N PRO A 90 -1.92 -1.37 -13.46
CA PRO A 90 -0.64 -2.08 -13.70
C PRO A 90 0.32 -2.03 -12.51
N THR A 91 0.35 -0.92 -11.78
CA THR A 91 1.24 -0.72 -10.63
C THR A 91 0.68 -1.28 -9.33
N ASN A 92 -0.57 -1.74 -9.33
CA ASN A 92 -1.32 -2.09 -8.12
C ASN A 92 -1.31 -1.00 -7.03
N ALA A 93 -1.22 0.27 -7.46
CA ALA A 93 -1.13 1.44 -6.59
C ALA A 93 -2.10 2.54 -7.02
N PHE A 94 -2.39 3.46 -6.10
CA PHE A 94 -3.22 4.63 -6.35
C PHE A 94 -2.76 5.82 -5.52
N HIS A 95 -3.19 7.01 -5.93
CA HIS A 95 -2.96 8.24 -5.19
C HIS A 95 -4.22 8.66 -4.44
N SER A 96 -4.04 8.99 -3.16
CA SER A 96 -5.04 9.62 -2.32
C SER A 96 -4.67 11.08 -2.11
N PRO A 97 -5.55 12.06 -2.43
CA PRO A 97 -5.25 13.48 -2.24
C PRO A 97 -4.89 13.85 -0.80
N ARG A 98 -5.43 13.13 0.19
CA ARG A 98 -5.23 13.42 1.61
C ARG A 98 -4.02 12.70 2.21
N TRP A 99 -3.57 11.62 1.58
CA TRP A 99 -2.53 10.74 2.13
C TRP A 99 -1.26 10.71 1.29
N GLY A 100 -1.37 10.59 -0.03
CA GLY A 100 -0.24 10.35 -0.91
C GLY A 100 -0.39 9.02 -1.64
N GLY A 101 0.73 8.33 -1.87
CA GLY A 101 0.77 7.08 -2.61
C GLY A 101 0.43 5.88 -1.74
N ILE A 102 -0.43 5.00 -2.22
CA ILE A 102 -0.79 3.75 -1.55
C ILE A 102 -0.64 2.59 -2.55
N MET A 103 0.10 1.56 -2.18
CA MET A 103 0.36 0.38 -3.02
C MET A 103 -0.04 -0.91 -2.31
N VAL A 104 -0.71 -1.81 -3.03
CA VAL A 104 -0.97 -3.17 -2.57
C VAL A 104 0.18 -4.08 -3.01
N TYR A 105 0.86 -4.68 -2.04
CA TYR A 105 2.03 -5.53 -2.24
C TYR A 105 1.67 -6.99 -2.01
N ASN A 106 1.42 -7.70 -3.10
CA ASN A 106 1.19 -9.14 -3.06
C ASN A 106 2.52 -9.84 -2.81
N LEU A 107 2.53 -10.73 -1.81
CA LEU A 107 3.67 -11.59 -1.56
C LEU A 107 3.62 -12.75 -2.54
N GLU A 108 4.74 -13.01 -3.21
CA GLU A 108 4.89 -14.20 -4.05
C GLU A 108 4.58 -15.47 -3.24
N PRO A 109 3.97 -16.49 -3.86
CA PRO A 109 3.68 -17.75 -3.19
C PRO A 109 4.93 -18.59 -2.87
N GLU A 110 6.15 -18.11 -3.17
CA GLU A 110 7.38 -18.80 -2.79
C GLU A 110 7.47 -18.96 -1.27
N GLY A 111 7.38 -20.21 -0.81
CA GLY A 111 7.21 -20.57 0.60
C GLY A 111 5.75 -20.88 1.00
N ALA A 112 4.85 -21.16 0.06
CA ALA A 112 3.52 -21.74 0.34
C ALA A 112 3.58 -23.04 1.17
N ASN A 113 4.74 -23.70 1.19
CA ASN A 113 5.03 -24.88 2.02
C ASN A 113 5.53 -24.54 3.42
N GLU A 114 5.92 -23.29 3.70
CA GLU A 114 6.25 -22.81 5.04
C GLU A 114 4.99 -22.23 5.69
N THR A 115 4.29 -23.12 6.38
CA THR A 115 3.14 -22.81 7.24
C THR A 115 3.57 -22.19 8.58
N SER A 116 4.87 -22.14 8.88
CA SER A 116 5.40 -21.55 10.10
C SER A 116 5.27 -20.03 10.08
N LEU A 117 4.41 -19.52 10.94
CA LEU A 117 4.36 -18.11 11.29
C LEU A 117 5.42 -17.81 12.37
N PRO A 118 6.02 -16.59 12.38
CA PRO A 118 5.80 -15.48 11.46
C PRO A 118 6.58 -15.62 10.15
N ARG A 119 5.96 -15.26 9.02
CA ARG A 119 6.64 -15.21 7.71
C ARG A 119 7.50 -13.94 7.66
N ARG A 120 8.80 -14.09 7.44
CA ARG A 120 9.67 -12.95 7.13
C ARG A 120 9.36 -12.47 5.72
N VAL A 121 9.13 -11.16 5.59
CA VAL A 121 8.86 -10.51 4.31
C VAL A 121 9.97 -9.51 4.07
N GLU A 122 10.68 -9.68 2.96
CA GLU A 122 11.60 -8.67 2.47
C GLU A 122 10.91 -7.87 1.37
N VAL A 123 10.68 -6.59 1.64
CA VAL A 123 10.03 -5.68 0.71
C VAL A 123 11.09 -5.14 -0.25
N ASP A 124 10.85 -5.32 -1.54
CA ASP A 124 11.62 -4.62 -2.57
C ASP A 124 11.25 -3.12 -2.57
N MET A 125 12.04 -2.34 -1.82
CA MET A 125 11.86 -0.91 -1.70
C MET A 125 12.22 -0.15 -2.97
N VAL A 126 13.06 -0.70 -3.85
CA VAL A 126 13.42 -0.04 -5.12
C VAL A 126 12.19 -0.04 -6.02
N ARG A 127 11.61 -1.23 -6.25
CA ARG A 127 10.38 -1.39 -7.04
C ARG A 127 9.21 -0.60 -6.45
N THR A 128 9.09 -0.61 -5.12
CA THR A 128 8.01 0.12 -4.43
C THR A 128 8.14 1.63 -4.62
N MET A 129 9.35 2.19 -4.48
CA MET A 129 9.55 3.63 -4.60
C MET A 129 9.52 4.11 -6.05
N GLU A 130 9.86 3.27 -7.03
CA GLU A 130 9.67 3.59 -8.46
C GLU A 130 8.20 3.90 -8.77
N VAL A 131 7.27 3.12 -8.23
CA VAL A 131 5.83 3.36 -8.42
C VAL A 131 5.39 4.72 -7.88
N PHE A 132 5.99 5.19 -6.80
CA PHE A 132 5.61 6.45 -6.15
C PHE A 132 6.33 7.70 -6.69
N LEU A 133 7.46 7.51 -7.37
CA LEU A 133 8.30 8.60 -7.87
C LEU A 133 8.30 8.74 -9.40
N ALA A 134 7.61 7.83 -10.11
CA ALA A 134 7.41 7.87 -11.56
C ALA A 134 6.42 8.95 -12.01
#